data_AF-A0A1I6JFD0-F1
#
_entry.id   AF-A0A1I6JFD0-F1
#
_cell.length_a   1.000
_cell.length_b   1.000
_cell.length_c   1.000
_cell.angle_alpha   90.00
_cell.angle_beta   90.00
_cell.angle_gamma   90.00
#
_symmetry.space_group_name_H-M   'P 1'
#
loop_
_entity.id
_entity.type
_entity.pdbx_description
1 polymer ?
#
loop_
_entity_poly.entity_id
_entity_poly.type
_entity_poly.pdbx_seq_one_letter_code
_entity_poly.pdbx_strand_id
1 'polypeptide(L)'
;MSDLLIVIPAYNEADNIEKVVRHLTEVCPDYDYIVVNDGSQDDTAEICRRNHFHLLDLPVNLGLAGGFQAGLRYAEKHGYRYAIQIDGDGQHRPEFIESMRKKMDEGYDIVIGSRFVDAEKPRTMRMFGSNLIELAIRLTTGMRIKDPTSGMRLFNRKMICEFAKGLNYGPEPDTVSYLIRCGARVAEVPVVMDERQGGVSYLTPIRSARYMFRMLVSILLIQSFRRRKV
;
A
#
# COMPACT_ATOMS: atom_id res chain seq x y z
N MET A 1 -10.45 19.30 8.45
CA MET A 1 -10.21 17.84 8.41
C MET A 1 -10.70 17.36 7.07
N SER A 2 -9.77 16.82 6.30
CA SER A 2 -10.02 16.13 5.04
C SER A 2 -10.82 14.86 5.31
N ASP A 3 -11.57 14.37 4.32
CA ASP A 3 -12.20 13.05 4.40
C ASP A 3 -11.23 11.90 4.01
N LEU A 4 -10.05 12.24 3.49
CA LEU A 4 -8.97 11.35 3.06
C LEU A 4 -7.73 11.53 3.94
N LEU A 5 -7.19 10.41 4.41
CA LEU A 5 -5.91 10.31 5.12
C LEU A 5 -4.83 9.66 4.24
N ILE A 6 -3.66 10.27 4.19
CA ILE A 6 -2.46 9.70 3.58
C ILE A 6 -1.66 8.98 4.65
N VAL A 7 -1.51 7.67 4.53
CA VAL A 7 -0.74 6.82 5.44
C VAL A 7 0.63 6.58 4.82
N ILE A 8 1.69 6.96 5.55
CA ILE A 8 3.08 6.82 5.12
C ILE A 8 3.81 5.84 6.05
N PRO A 9 3.84 4.52 5.73
CA PRO A 9 4.64 3.57 6.50
C PRO A 9 6.13 3.89 6.35
N ALA A 10 6.86 3.94 7.46
CA ALA A 10 8.28 4.21 7.49
C ALA A 10 9.00 3.22 8.42
N TYR A 11 10.07 2.61 7.90
CA TYR A 11 11.01 1.82 8.69
C TYR A 11 12.42 2.05 8.15
N ASN A 12 13.25 2.73 8.94
CA ASN A 12 14.58 3.17 8.55
C ASN A 12 14.60 4.01 7.26
N GLU A 13 13.81 5.09 7.24
CA GLU A 13 13.66 5.99 6.09
C GLU A 13 14.21 7.40 6.41
N ALA A 14 15.21 7.53 7.28
CA ALA A 14 15.77 8.82 7.69
C ALA A 14 16.24 9.67 6.49
N ASP A 15 16.77 9.05 5.44
CA ASP A 15 17.26 9.73 4.23
C ASP A 15 16.13 10.31 3.34
N ASN A 16 14.92 9.77 3.45
CA ASN A 16 13.82 10.01 2.51
C ASN A 16 12.63 10.73 3.15
N ILE A 17 12.31 10.42 4.42
CA ILE A 17 11.03 10.79 5.03
C ILE A 17 10.75 12.28 5.02
N GLU A 18 11.78 13.12 5.24
CA GLU A 18 11.61 14.57 5.21
C GLU A 18 11.23 15.07 3.81
N LYS A 19 11.91 14.59 2.77
CA LYS A 19 11.61 14.97 1.38
C LYS A 19 10.21 14.52 0.98
N VAL A 20 9.83 13.29 1.34
CA VAL A 20 8.52 12.73 1.03
C VAL A 20 7.41 13.54 1.68
N VAL A 21 7.52 13.84 2.97
CA VAL A 21 6.48 14.59 3.68
C VAL A 21 6.41 16.03 3.17
N ARG A 22 7.54 16.70 2.93
CA ARG A 22 7.54 18.07 2.39
C ARG A 22 6.89 18.13 1.01
N HIS A 23 7.32 17.26 0.10
CA HIS A 23 6.74 17.17 -1.24
C HIS A 23 5.24 16.88 -1.19
N LEU A 24 4.81 15.98 -0.30
CA LEU A 24 3.40 15.70 -0.09
C LEU A 24 2.62 16.95 0.36
N THR A 25 3.12 17.67 1.36
CA THR A 25 2.44 18.87 1.88
C THR A 25 2.42 20.01 0.88
N GLU A 26 3.38 20.08 -0.04
CA GLU A 26 3.42 21.08 -1.12
C GLU A 26 2.41 20.76 -2.23
N VAL A 27 2.31 19.50 -2.63
CA VAL A 27 1.45 19.05 -3.75
C VAL A 27 0.01 18.82 -3.32
N CYS A 28 -0.21 18.42 -2.07
CA CYS A 28 -1.49 17.98 -1.53
C CYS A 28 -1.79 18.64 -0.17
N PRO A 29 -1.80 19.99 -0.09
CA PRO A 29 -1.97 20.71 1.18
C PRO A 29 -3.35 20.48 1.82
N ASP A 30 -4.35 20.08 1.02
CA ASP A 30 -5.73 19.87 1.48
C ASP A 30 -5.98 18.49 2.10
N TYR A 31 -5.01 17.56 1.99
CA TYR A 31 -5.15 16.20 2.50
C TYR A 31 -4.42 16.00 3.83
N ASP A 32 -5.09 15.35 4.78
CA ASP A 32 -4.48 14.99 6.05
C ASP A 32 -3.48 13.83 5.82
N TYR A 33 -2.39 13.78 6.59
CA TYR A 33 -1.41 12.69 6.51
C TYR A 33 -0.96 12.21 7.88
N ILE A 34 -0.42 10.99 7.93
CA ILE A 34 0.22 10.42 9.11
C ILE A 34 1.44 9.58 8.68
N VAL A 35 2.59 9.87 9.27
CA VAL A 35 3.76 8.99 9.19
C VAL A 35 3.60 7.90 10.23
N VAL A 36 3.67 6.64 9.83
CA VAL A 36 3.67 5.49 10.75
C VAL A 36 5.09 4.96 10.87
N ASN A 37 5.78 5.35 11.94
CA ASN A 37 7.12 4.83 12.22
C ASN A 37 7.01 3.44 12.83
N ASP A 38 7.43 2.41 12.08
CA ASP A 38 7.35 1.00 12.46
C ASP A 38 8.57 0.55 13.26
N GLY A 39 8.86 1.27 14.36
CA GLY A 39 9.96 0.95 15.26
C GLY A 39 11.35 1.07 14.60
N SER A 40 11.58 2.14 13.82
CA SER A 40 12.88 2.40 13.18
C SER A 40 14.03 2.45 14.19
N GLN A 41 15.22 2.04 13.73
CA GLN A 41 16.47 2.06 14.48
C GLN A 41 17.38 3.24 14.10
N ASP A 42 16.99 4.03 13.10
CA ASP A 42 17.65 5.24 12.67
C ASP A 42 16.91 6.51 13.13
N ASP A 43 17.29 7.67 12.60
CA ASP A 43 16.76 8.97 13.00
C ASP A 43 15.37 9.29 12.42
N THR A 44 14.67 8.34 11.77
CA THR A 44 13.35 8.57 11.13
C THR A 44 12.37 9.28 12.06
N ALA A 45 12.24 8.80 13.30
CA ALA A 45 11.32 9.37 14.28
C ALA A 45 11.79 10.74 14.79
N GLU A 46 13.09 10.94 14.96
CA GLU A 46 13.65 12.24 15.37
C GLU A 46 13.40 13.30 14.31
N ILE A 47 13.64 12.98 13.03
CA ILE A 47 13.39 13.87 11.91
C ILE A 47 11.91 14.29 11.86
N CYS A 48 10.99 13.35 12.07
CA CYS A 48 9.56 13.65 12.12
C CYS A 48 9.21 14.61 13.28
N ARG A 49 9.76 14.35 14.49
CA ARG A 49 9.52 15.21 15.66
C ARG A 49 10.09 16.62 15.48
N ARG A 50 11.33 16.72 14.98
CA ARG A 50 12.03 17.99 14.74
C ARG A 50 11.30 18.88 13.74
N ASN A 51 10.71 18.27 12.72
CA ASN A 51 9.94 18.98 11.69
C ASN A 51 8.44 19.12 12.03
N HIS A 52 8.00 18.69 13.22
CA HIS A 52 6.60 18.71 13.66
C HIS A 52 5.63 17.97 12.71
N PHE A 53 6.10 16.90 12.06
CA PHE A 53 5.24 16.07 11.23
C PHE A 53 4.29 15.22 12.08
N HIS A 54 3.10 14.95 11.54
CA HIS A 54 2.16 14.02 12.15
C HIS A 54 2.77 12.62 12.18
N LEU A 55 2.95 12.08 13.39
CA LEU A 55 3.67 10.84 13.63
C LEU A 55 2.86 9.89 14.52
N LEU A 56 2.68 8.66 14.05
CA LEU A 56 2.27 7.50 14.81
C LEU A 56 3.52 6.64 15.05
N ASP A 57 4.10 6.74 16.23
CA ASP A 57 5.35 6.08 16.58
C ASP A 57 5.10 4.73 17.27
N LEU A 58 5.40 3.62 16.59
CA LEU A 58 5.22 2.28 17.11
C LEU A 58 6.43 1.85 17.95
N PRO A 59 6.22 1.26 19.15
CA PRO A 59 7.32 0.93 20.06
C PRO A 59 8.17 -0.25 19.60
N VAL A 60 7.70 -1.04 18.63
CA VAL A 60 8.38 -2.21 18.07
C VAL A 60 8.06 -2.32 16.58
N ASN A 61 8.97 -2.91 15.81
CA ASN A 61 8.73 -3.23 14.41
C ASN A 61 7.70 -4.36 14.27
N LEU A 62 6.57 -4.06 13.62
CA LEU A 62 5.50 -5.01 13.32
C LEU A 62 5.55 -5.50 11.86
N GLY A 63 6.45 -4.93 11.06
CA GLY A 63 6.57 -5.17 9.63
C GLY A 63 5.50 -4.40 8.83
N LEU A 64 5.64 -4.42 7.50
CA LEU A 64 4.79 -3.66 6.57
C LEU A 64 3.29 -3.82 6.86
N ALA A 65 2.81 -5.04 7.08
CA ALA A 65 1.40 -5.29 7.37
C ALA A 65 0.94 -4.63 8.68
N GLY A 66 1.77 -4.67 9.73
CA GLY A 66 1.45 -4.07 11.02
C GLY A 66 1.50 -2.55 10.99
N GLY A 67 2.53 -1.96 10.36
CA GLY A 67 2.63 -0.51 10.17
C GLY A 67 1.46 0.04 9.33
N PHE A 68 1.15 -0.62 8.21
CA PHE A 68 -0.01 -0.29 7.40
C PHE A 68 -1.34 -0.39 8.18
N GLN A 69 -1.54 -1.50 8.90
CA GLN A 69 -2.73 -1.69 9.71
C GLN A 69 -2.86 -0.63 10.82
N ALA A 70 -1.75 -0.23 11.44
CA ALA A 70 -1.76 0.84 12.44
C ALA A 70 -2.26 2.17 11.85
N GLY A 71 -1.82 2.51 10.63
CA GLY A 71 -2.34 3.67 9.89
C GLY A 71 -3.83 3.56 9.59
N LEU A 72 -4.33 2.40 9.18
CA LEU A 72 -5.77 2.21 8.94
C LEU A 72 -6.61 2.18 10.22
N ARG A 73 -6.06 1.72 11.35
CA ARG A 73 -6.70 1.85 12.67
C ARG A 73 -6.77 3.30 13.11
N TYR A 74 -5.75 4.09 12.82
CA TYR A 74 -5.80 5.54 13.02
C TYR A 74 -6.90 6.16 12.14
N ALA A 75 -6.96 5.79 10.85
CA ALA A 75 -7.99 6.27 9.93
C ALA A 75 -9.41 5.96 10.42
N GLU A 76 -9.65 4.71 10.85
CA GLU A 76 -10.95 4.26 11.37
C GLU A 76 -11.35 5.01 12.64
N LYS A 77 -10.41 5.14 13.60
CA LYS A 77 -10.65 5.82 14.89
C LYS A 77 -11.01 7.29 14.73
N HIS A 78 -10.45 7.96 13.72
CA HIS A 78 -10.70 9.39 13.44
C HIS A 78 -11.83 9.61 12.42
N GLY A 79 -12.49 8.54 11.96
CA GLY A 79 -13.66 8.65 11.10
C GLY A 79 -13.38 9.03 9.65
N TYR A 80 -12.15 8.82 9.16
CA TYR A 80 -11.81 9.09 7.76
C TYR A 80 -12.64 8.20 6.81
N ARG A 81 -13.05 8.80 5.70
CA ARG A 81 -13.86 8.14 4.67
C ARG A 81 -12.99 7.41 3.66
N TYR A 82 -11.75 7.87 3.49
CA TYR A 82 -10.75 7.30 2.61
C TYR A 82 -9.38 7.26 3.28
N ALA A 83 -8.58 6.26 2.92
CA ALA A 83 -7.17 6.20 3.29
C ALA A 83 -6.35 5.75 2.08
N ILE A 84 -5.26 6.45 1.78
CA ILE A 84 -4.30 6.03 0.75
C ILE A 84 -2.98 5.67 1.39
N GLN A 85 -2.38 4.56 0.95
CA GLN A 85 -0.99 4.23 1.28
C GLN A 85 -0.04 4.86 0.26
N ILE A 86 0.99 5.54 0.76
CA ILE A 86 2.13 6.05 -0.01
C ILE A 86 3.40 5.58 0.73
N ASP A 87 4.39 5.06 0.03
CA ASP A 87 5.58 4.50 0.67
C ASP A 87 6.56 5.63 1.01
N GLY A 88 7.30 5.49 2.11
CA GLY A 88 8.24 6.51 2.59
C GLY A 88 9.51 6.69 1.77
N ASP A 89 9.66 5.99 0.64
CA ASP A 89 10.89 5.97 -0.18
C ASP A 89 10.88 6.93 -1.38
N GLY A 90 9.77 7.67 -1.53
CA GLY A 90 9.62 8.74 -2.53
C GLY A 90 9.30 8.27 -3.94
N GLN A 91 9.01 6.98 -4.16
CA GLN A 91 8.66 6.49 -5.49
C GLN A 91 7.22 6.86 -5.91
N HIS A 92 6.33 7.04 -4.94
CA HIS A 92 4.92 7.31 -5.18
C HIS A 92 4.65 8.82 -5.26
N ARG A 93 4.08 9.23 -6.39
CA ARG A 93 3.78 10.62 -6.72
C ARG A 93 2.41 11.05 -6.17
N PRO A 94 2.33 12.03 -5.25
CA PRO A 94 1.07 12.49 -4.66
C PRO A 94 0.07 13.07 -5.68
N GLU A 95 0.53 13.53 -6.84
CA GLU A 95 -0.30 14.11 -7.90
C GLU A 95 -1.38 13.14 -8.41
N PHE A 96 -1.17 11.83 -8.25
CA PHE A 96 -2.15 10.82 -8.65
C PHE A 96 -3.24 10.55 -7.61
N ILE A 97 -3.16 11.12 -6.39
CA ILE A 97 -4.18 10.93 -5.36
C ILE A 97 -5.56 11.36 -5.89
N GLU A 98 -5.63 12.50 -6.59
CA GLU A 98 -6.88 13.05 -7.08
C GLU A 98 -7.53 12.16 -8.16
N SER A 99 -6.75 11.60 -9.08
CA SER A 99 -7.28 10.70 -10.11
C SER A 99 -7.76 9.38 -9.50
N MET A 100 -7.03 8.87 -8.48
CA MET A 100 -7.46 7.70 -7.70
C MET A 100 -8.73 7.99 -6.91
N ARG A 101 -8.86 9.19 -6.32
CA ARG A 101 -10.06 9.64 -5.60
C ARG A 101 -11.28 9.67 -6.51
N LYS A 102 -11.17 10.28 -7.69
CA LYS A 102 -12.23 10.29 -8.71
C LYS A 102 -12.65 8.88 -9.11
N LYS A 103 -11.68 7.99 -9.32
CA LYS A 103 -11.97 6.59 -9.64
C LYS A 103 -12.72 5.90 -8.50
N MET A 104 -12.34 6.16 -7.25
CA MET A 104 -13.02 5.60 -6.07
C MET A 104 -14.49 6.05 -5.98
N ASP A 105 -14.80 7.29 -6.37
CA ASP A 105 -16.16 7.83 -6.35
C ASP A 105 -17.11 7.18 -7.38
N GLU A 106 -16.59 6.45 -8.37
CA GLU A 106 -17.38 5.55 -9.23
C GLU A 106 -17.94 4.32 -8.48
N GLY A 107 -17.55 4.15 -7.20
CA GLY A 107 -18.07 3.13 -6.30
C GLY A 107 -17.08 2.00 -6.00
N TYR A 108 -15.82 2.09 -6.39
CA TYR A 108 -14.85 1.03 -6.07
C TYR A 108 -14.60 0.94 -4.55
N ASP A 109 -14.06 -0.19 -4.11
CA ASP A 109 -13.65 -0.42 -2.73
C ASP A 109 -12.15 -0.20 -2.54
N ILE A 110 -11.36 -0.58 -3.55
CA ILE A 110 -9.92 -0.41 -3.61
C ILE A 110 -9.56 0.16 -4.99
N VAL A 111 -8.74 1.20 -5.01
CA VAL A 111 -8.13 1.73 -6.25
C VAL A 111 -6.62 1.58 -6.13
N ILE A 112 -6.00 0.94 -7.13
CA ILE A 112 -4.56 0.70 -7.18
C ILE A 112 -3.93 1.65 -8.20
N GLY A 113 -2.92 2.40 -7.78
CA GLY A 113 -2.06 3.14 -8.70
C GLY A 113 -1.15 2.15 -9.41
N SER A 114 -1.30 2.00 -10.72
CA SER A 114 -0.67 0.92 -11.49
C SER A 114 0.25 1.47 -12.56
N ARG A 115 1.50 0.99 -12.58
CA ARG A 115 2.51 1.40 -13.57
C ARG A 115 2.22 0.88 -14.98
N PHE A 116 1.38 -0.15 -15.09
CA PHE A 116 1.29 -1.00 -16.29
C PHE A 116 -0.11 -1.03 -16.90
N VAL A 117 -1.01 -0.11 -16.50
CA VAL A 117 -2.32 0.04 -17.15
C VAL A 117 -2.13 0.39 -18.63
N ASP A 118 -1.30 1.39 -18.91
CA ASP A 118 -1.05 1.91 -20.26
C ASP A 118 0.37 1.64 -20.76
N ALA A 119 1.16 0.85 -20.02
CA ALA A 119 2.55 0.56 -20.34
C ALA A 119 2.84 -0.95 -20.27
N GLU A 120 3.84 -1.38 -21.05
CA GLU A 120 4.33 -2.76 -21.00
C GLU A 120 5.26 -2.98 -19.81
N LYS A 121 5.15 -4.15 -19.19
CA LYS A 121 6.10 -4.57 -18.16
C LYS A 121 7.45 -4.90 -18.79
N PRO A 122 8.57 -4.34 -18.28
CA PRO A 122 9.89 -4.67 -18.78
C PRO A 122 10.22 -6.15 -18.55
N ARG A 123 11.02 -6.76 -19.42
CA ARG A 123 11.41 -8.19 -19.33
C ARG A 123 12.49 -8.42 -18.27
N THR A 124 12.11 -8.31 -17.01
CA THR A 124 12.98 -8.54 -15.85
C THR A 124 12.44 -9.66 -14.95
N MET A 125 13.30 -10.28 -14.15
CA MET A 125 12.89 -11.31 -13.18
C MET A 125 11.82 -10.81 -12.19
N ARG A 126 11.92 -9.54 -11.78
CA ARG A 126 10.93 -8.88 -10.92
C ARG A 126 9.56 -8.83 -11.59
N MET A 127 9.51 -8.45 -12.88
CA MET A 127 8.27 -8.39 -13.64
C MET A 127 7.72 -9.76 -14.01
N PHE A 128 8.58 -10.75 -14.21
CA PHE A 128 8.15 -12.14 -14.35
C PHE A 128 7.38 -12.61 -13.10
N GLY A 129 7.91 -12.30 -11.90
CA GLY A 129 7.18 -12.55 -10.64
C GLY A 129 5.84 -11.81 -10.58
N SER A 130 5.82 -10.51 -10.92
CA SER A 130 4.57 -9.72 -11.00
C SER A 130 3.53 -10.36 -11.95
N ASN A 131 3.97 -10.86 -13.11
CA ASN A 131 3.10 -11.56 -14.07
C ASN A 131 2.54 -12.88 -13.53
N LEU A 132 3.33 -13.65 -12.77
CA LEU A 132 2.83 -14.86 -12.13
C LEU A 132 1.77 -14.57 -11.08
N ILE A 133 1.94 -13.50 -10.29
CA ILE A 133 0.92 -13.06 -9.32
C ILE A 133 -0.33 -12.58 -10.05
N GLU A 134 -0.20 -11.78 -11.10
CA GLU A 134 -1.33 -11.35 -11.95
C GLU A 134 -2.11 -12.56 -12.48
N LEU A 135 -1.42 -13.58 -12.99
CA LEU A 135 -2.04 -14.81 -13.48
C LEU A 135 -2.76 -15.56 -12.35
N ALA A 136 -2.13 -15.71 -11.18
CA ALA A 136 -2.74 -16.38 -10.04
C ALA A 136 -4.01 -15.67 -9.54
N ILE A 137 -4.00 -14.33 -9.49
CA ILE A 137 -5.18 -13.53 -9.14
C ILE A 137 -6.27 -13.73 -10.19
N ARG A 138 -5.92 -13.69 -11.49
CA ARG A 138 -6.89 -13.91 -12.56
C ARG A 138 -7.54 -15.28 -12.49
N LEU A 139 -6.75 -16.33 -12.22
CA LEU A 139 -7.26 -17.70 -12.10
C LEU A 139 -8.21 -17.88 -10.91
N THR A 140 -7.94 -17.22 -9.79
CA THR A 140 -8.71 -17.41 -8.55
C THR A 140 -9.89 -16.46 -8.40
N THR A 141 -9.85 -15.30 -9.06
CA THR A 141 -10.84 -14.22 -8.90
C THR A 141 -11.59 -13.87 -10.19
N GLY A 142 -11.06 -14.28 -11.36
CA GLY A 142 -11.55 -13.83 -12.67
C GLY A 142 -11.15 -12.41 -13.06
N MET A 143 -10.63 -11.62 -12.12
CA MET A 143 -10.23 -10.23 -12.34
C MET A 143 -8.76 -10.15 -12.78
N ARG A 144 -8.47 -9.25 -13.72
CA ARG A 144 -7.10 -8.92 -14.12
C ARG A 144 -6.63 -7.68 -13.36
N ILE A 145 -5.53 -7.81 -12.62
CA ILE A 145 -4.81 -6.69 -11.99
C ILE A 145 -3.42 -6.66 -12.59
N LYS A 146 -3.11 -5.62 -13.36
CA LYS A 146 -1.84 -5.50 -14.08
C LYS A 146 -0.68 -5.16 -13.15
N ASP A 147 -0.87 -4.42 -12.07
CA ASP A 147 0.20 -4.15 -11.09
C ASP A 147 -0.19 -4.61 -9.68
N PRO A 148 -0.24 -5.94 -9.44
CA PRO A 148 -0.67 -6.48 -8.16
C PRO A 148 0.33 -6.18 -7.03
N THR A 149 1.53 -5.75 -7.38
CA THR A 149 2.66 -5.44 -6.49
C THR A 149 2.79 -3.97 -6.14
N SER A 150 1.91 -3.10 -6.66
CA SER A 150 1.94 -1.68 -6.33
C SER A 150 1.62 -1.45 -4.84
N GLY A 151 2.39 -0.57 -4.20
CA GLY A 151 2.17 -0.10 -2.83
C GLY A 151 1.21 1.09 -2.75
N MET A 152 0.96 1.80 -3.86
CA MET A 152 0.05 2.94 -3.90
C MET A 152 -1.39 2.46 -4.04
N ARG A 153 -2.13 2.46 -2.92
CA ARG A 153 -3.50 1.93 -2.85
C ARG A 153 -4.41 2.83 -2.04
N LEU A 154 -5.55 3.17 -2.60
CA LEU A 154 -6.61 3.94 -1.97
C LEU A 154 -7.72 2.97 -1.53
N PHE A 155 -8.21 3.16 -0.31
CA PHE A 155 -9.23 2.35 0.34
C PHE A 155 -10.43 3.21 0.74
N ASN A 156 -11.64 2.72 0.50
CA ASN A 156 -12.84 3.34 1.04
C ASN A 156 -13.06 3.00 2.52
N ARG A 157 -14.04 3.63 3.15
CA ARG A 157 -14.40 3.42 4.56
C ARG A 157 -14.66 1.94 4.92
N LYS A 158 -15.29 1.18 4.02
CA LYS A 158 -15.56 -0.26 4.23
C LYS A 158 -14.25 -1.02 4.34
N MET A 159 -13.32 -0.79 3.42
CA MET A 159 -12.00 -1.42 3.43
C MET A 159 -11.16 -0.95 4.61
N ILE A 160 -11.15 0.35 4.94
CA ILE A 160 -10.50 0.86 6.16
C ILE A 160 -10.93 0.06 7.39
N CYS A 161 -12.25 -0.12 7.58
CA CYS A 161 -12.79 -0.90 8.69
C CYS A 161 -12.38 -2.39 8.65
N GLU A 162 -12.41 -3.00 7.46
CA GLU A 162 -12.03 -4.40 7.26
C GLU A 162 -10.55 -4.64 7.61
N PHE A 163 -9.65 -3.78 7.14
CA PHE A 163 -8.23 -3.87 7.45
C PHE A 163 -7.91 -3.49 8.90
N ALA A 164 -8.59 -2.49 9.47
CA ALA A 164 -8.38 -2.08 10.85
C ALA A 164 -8.76 -3.16 11.88
N LYS A 165 -9.80 -3.96 11.59
CA LYS A 165 -10.34 -4.98 12.50
C LYS A 165 -9.95 -6.41 12.13
N GLY A 166 -9.52 -6.65 10.90
CA GLY A 166 -9.12 -7.95 10.39
C GLY A 166 -7.80 -8.44 10.99
N LEU A 167 -7.72 -9.73 11.32
CA LEU A 167 -6.46 -10.36 11.73
C LEU A 167 -5.60 -10.62 10.48
N ASN A 168 -4.39 -10.07 10.46
CA ASN A 168 -3.36 -10.33 9.43
C ASN A 168 -3.77 -9.94 8.00
N TYR A 169 -4.37 -8.77 7.80
CA TYR A 169 -4.52 -8.19 6.46
C TYR A 169 -3.39 -7.17 6.22
N GLY A 170 -2.38 -7.58 5.45
CA GLY A 170 -1.37 -6.66 4.93
C GLY A 170 -1.82 -6.04 3.60
N PRO A 171 -1.14 -4.99 3.12
CA PRO A 171 -1.37 -4.41 1.80
C PRO A 171 -0.72 -5.28 0.71
N GLU A 172 -0.75 -6.60 0.86
CA GLU A 172 -0.10 -7.55 -0.02
C GLU A 172 -1.05 -7.97 -1.17
N PRO A 173 -0.52 -8.48 -2.30
CA PRO A 173 -1.35 -8.94 -3.42
C PRO A 173 -2.36 -10.03 -3.04
N ASP A 174 -1.97 -10.87 -2.08
CA ASP A 174 -2.80 -11.98 -1.63
C ASP A 174 -4.06 -11.46 -0.92
N THR A 175 -3.93 -10.45 -0.06
CA THR A 175 -5.08 -9.86 0.64
C THR A 175 -6.06 -9.21 -0.34
N VAL A 176 -5.57 -8.55 -1.39
CA VAL A 176 -6.42 -8.01 -2.47
C VAL A 176 -7.18 -9.13 -3.20
N SER A 177 -6.48 -10.21 -3.56
CA SER A 177 -7.10 -11.40 -4.17
C SER A 177 -8.23 -11.96 -3.31
N TYR A 178 -7.99 -12.10 -2.00
CA TYR A 178 -9.00 -12.56 -1.06
C TYR A 178 -10.21 -11.62 -0.99
N LEU A 179 -9.98 -10.30 -0.92
CA LEU A 179 -11.05 -9.31 -0.85
C LEU A 179 -11.90 -9.27 -2.13
N ILE A 180 -11.30 -9.43 -3.31
CA ILE A 180 -12.04 -9.58 -4.58
C ILE A 180 -12.93 -10.83 -4.52
N ARG A 181 -12.40 -11.94 -4.00
CA ARG A 181 -13.23 -13.15 -3.76
C ARG A 181 -14.31 -12.92 -2.73
N CYS A 182 -14.19 -11.95 -1.82
CA CYS A 182 -15.27 -11.53 -0.93
C CYS A 182 -16.20 -10.46 -1.54
N GLY A 183 -16.06 -10.14 -2.84
CA GLY A 183 -16.93 -9.22 -3.56
C GLY A 183 -16.48 -7.75 -3.50
N ALA A 184 -15.25 -7.46 -3.08
CA ALA A 184 -14.70 -6.11 -3.18
C ALA A 184 -14.52 -5.71 -4.65
N ARG A 185 -14.95 -4.50 -4.99
CA ARG A 185 -14.74 -3.89 -6.32
C ARG A 185 -13.37 -3.24 -6.37
N VAL A 186 -12.53 -3.64 -7.31
CA VAL A 186 -11.17 -3.10 -7.44
C VAL A 186 -11.00 -2.43 -8.81
N ALA A 187 -10.28 -1.32 -8.86
CA ALA A 187 -9.89 -0.64 -10.09
C ALA A 187 -8.38 -0.34 -10.10
N GLU A 188 -7.84 -0.15 -11.31
CA GLU A 188 -6.49 0.37 -11.51
C GLU A 188 -6.55 1.75 -12.19
N VAL A 189 -5.68 2.66 -11.76
CA VAL A 189 -5.46 3.96 -12.37
C VAL A 189 -4.00 4.02 -12.82
N PRO A 190 -3.69 4.48 -14.06
CA PRO A 190 -2.31 4.62 -14.51
C PRO A 190 -1.57 5.66 -13.64
N VAL A 191 -0.41 5.28 -13.13
CA VAL A 191 0.49 6.17 -12.37
C VAL A 191 1.92 6.05 -12.85
N VAL A 192 2.68 7.11 -12.68
CA VAL A 192 4.13 7.11 -12.87
C VAL A 192 4.78 6.97 -11.49
N MET A 193 5.74 6.05 -11.37
CA MET A 193 6.55 5.89 -10.16
C MET A 193 7.98 6.30 -10.45
N ASP A 194 8.56 7.08 -9.55
CA ASP A 194 9.93 7.54 -9.66
C ASP A 194 10.93 6.46 -9.21
N GLU A 195 12.20 6.65 -9.55
CA GLU A 195 13.26 5.83 -8.99
C GLU A 195 13.44 6.15 -7.50
N ARG A 196 13.74 5.11 -6.72
CA ARG A 196 13.98 5.25 -5.28
C ARG A 196 15.16 6.20 -5.05
N GLN A 197 14.97 7.24 -4.25
CA GLN A 197 15.97 8.29 -4.05
C GLN A 197 17.06 7.94 -3.04
N GLY A 198 16.87 6.90 -2.20
CA GLY A 198 17.83 6.46 -1.20
C GLY A 198 17.48 5.13 -0.50
N GLY A 199 18.47 4.55 0.18
CA GLY A 199 18.32 3.30 0.96
C GLY A 199 18.65 2.01 0.20
N VAL A 200 19.06 0.97 0.93
CA VAL A 200 19.33 -0.37 0.38
C VAL A 200 18.01 -1.13 0.27
N SER A 201 17.67 -1.63 -0.93
CA SER A 201 16.51 -2.52 -1.08
C SER A 201 16.71 -3.79 -0.23
N TYR A 202 15.87 -3.99 0.80
CA TYR A 202 15.90 -5.13 1.73
C TYR A 202 15.76 -6.52 1.05
N LEU A 203 15.43 -6.55 -0.25
CA LEU A 203 15.11 -7.72 -1.05
C LEU A 203 16.36 -8.35 -1.69
N THR A 204 17.02 -9.26 -0.97
CA THR A 204 17.99 -10.17 -1.59
C THR A 204 17.28 -11.16 -2.52
N PRO A 205 17.94 -11.70 -3.57
CA PRO A 205 17.31 -12.61 -4.53
C PRO A 205 16.59 -13.82 -3.89
N ILE A 206 17.18 -14.39 -2.83
CA ILE A 206 16.60 -15.51 -2.07
C ILE A 206 15.34 -15.08 -1.32
N ARG A 207 15.35 -13.89 -0.69
CA ARG A 207 14.17 -13.35 0.00
C ARG A 207 13.04 -13.08 -0.99
N SER A 208 13.36 -12.54 -2.16
CA SER A 208 12.42 -12.32 -3.25
C SER A 208 11.79 -13.62 -3.74
N ALA A 209 12.58 -14.68 -3.96
CA ALA A 209 12.06 -15.99 -4.36
C ALA A 209 11.13 -16.60 -3.30
N ARG A 210 11.51 -16.54 -2.01
CA ARG A 210 10.68 -17.02 -0.90
C ARG A 210 9.38 -16.23 -0.76
N TYR A 211 9.44 -14.90 -0.91
CA TYR A 211 8.26 -14.03 -0.94
C TYR A 211 7.32 -14.43 -2.08
N MET A 212 7.85 -14.58 -3.29
CA MET A 212 7.10 -15.00 -4.47
C MET A 212 6.41 -16.35 -4.26
N PHE A 213 7.13 -17.35 -3.75
CA PHE A 213 6.56 -18.67 -3.45
C PHE A 213 5.42 -18.58 -2.42
N ARG A 214 5.63 -17.84 -1.33
CA ARG A 214 4.61 -17.63 -0.29
C ARG A 214 3.36 -16.95 -0.86
N MET A 215 3.52 -15.93 -1.70
CA MET A 215 2.39 -15.23 -2.34
C MET A 215 1.61 -16.15 -3.27
N LEU A 216 2.27 -16.93 -4.11
CA LEU A 216 1.60 -17.87 -5.01
C LEU A 216 0.86 -18.98 -4.25
N VAL A 217 1.48 -19.56 -3.22
CA VAL A 217 0.83 -20.56 -2.35
C VAL A 217 -0.36 -19.96 -1.61
N SER A 218 -0.23 -18.72 -1.11
CA SER A 218 -1.33 -18.02 -0.43
C SER A 218 -2.52 -17.85 -1.37
N ILE A 219 -2.28 -17.28 -2.56
CA ILE A 219 -3.33 -16.97 -3.55
C ILE A 219 -3.99 -18.25 -4.09
N LEU A 220 -3.20 -19.24 -4.52
CA LEU A 220 -3.73 -20.44 -5.19
C LEU A 220 -4.35 -21.44 -4.21
N LEU A 221 -3.74 -21.63 -3.04
CA LEU A 221 -4.12 -22.71 -2.12
C LEU A 221 -4.83 -22.17 -0.89
N ILE A 222 -4.17 -21.32 -0.09
CA ILE A 222 -4.65 -20.96 1.26
C ILE A 222 -5.95 -20.16 1.18
N GLN A 223 -6.05 -19.22 0.25
CA GLN A 223 -7.25 -18.42 0.10
C GLN A 223 -8.47 -19.26 -0.26
N SER A 224 -8.31 -20.34 -1.01
CA SER A 224 -9.40 -21.25 -1.35
C SER A 224 -10.04 -21.88 -0.11
N PHE A 225 -9.26 -22.03 0.98
CA PHE A 225 -9.73 -22.57 2.27
C PHE A 225 -10.15 -21.50 3.29
N ARG A 226 -9.78 -20.23 3.09
CA ARG A 226 -10.24 -19.13 3.96
C ARG A 226 -11.75 -18.98 3.75
N ARG A 227 -12.53 -19.38 4.76
CA ARG A 227 -13.99 -19.23 4.75
C ARG A 227 -14.36 -17.76 4.49
N ARG A 228 -15.28 -17.53 3.54
CA ARG A 228 -16.00 -16.26 3.43
C ARG A 228 -16.74 -16.07 4.75
N LYS A 229 -16.43 -15.01 5.50
CA LYS A 229 -17.42 -14.48 6.43
C LYS A 229 -18.46 -13.80 5.53
N VAL A 230 -19.61 -14.44 5.40
CA VAL A 230 -20.82 -13.88 4.78
C VAL A 230 -21.33 -12.77 5.67
#